data_AF-A0A3B9QRI8-F1
#
_entry.id   AF-A0A3B9QRI8-F1
#
_cell.length_a   1.000
_cell.length_b   1.000
_cell.length_c   1.000
_cell.angle_alpha   90.00
_cell.angle_beta   90.00
_cell.angle_gamma   90.00
#
_symmetry.space_group_name_H-M   'P 1'
#
loop_
_entity.id
_entity.type
_entity.pdbx_description
1 polymer ?
#
loop_
_entity_poly.entity_id
_entity_poly.type
_entity_poly.pdbx_seq_one_letter_code
_entity_poly.pdbx_strand_id
1 'polypeptide(L)'
;MSSADPLPRPVPDALPASLSATPGVRPTDATFADLTTLRVGGRPAATVECATPDALASAVRSLDDAGVPLLVVGGGSNLVVGDEVDGLVAVVAVTDEQPTVVGED
;
A
#
# COMPACT_ATOMS: atom_id res chain seq x y z
N MET A 1 -23.13 -15.23 12.24
CA MET A 1 -22.28 -14.59 13.27
C MET A 1 -21.62 -13.41 12.58
N SER A 2 -22.12 -12.20 12.87
CA SER A 2 -21.72 -10.97 12.19
C SER A 2 -20.41 -10.48 12.76
N SER A 3 -19.31 -10.72 12.04
CA SER A 3 -18.09 -9.95 12.23
C SER A 3 -18.18 -8.79 11.25
N ALA A 4 -18.84 -7.71 11.65
CA ALA A 4 -18.69 -6.45 10.93
C ALA A 4 -17.19 -6.11 11.00
N ASP A 5 -16.56 -5.96 9.84
CA ASP A 5 -15.21 -5.44 9.75
C ASP A 5 -15.21 -4.09 10.50
N PRO A 6 -14.34 -3.87 11.52
CA PRO A 6 -14.28 -2.60 12.19
C PRO A 6 -14.09 -1.50 11.15
N LEU A 7 -14.86 -0.40 11.30
CA LEU A 7 -14.73 0.73 10.39
C LEU A 7 -13.26 1.14 10.28
N PRO A 8 -12.76 1.39 9.06
CA PRO A 8 -11.36 1.71 8.83
C PRO A 8 -10.96 2.87 9.73
N ARG A 9 -9.93 2.67 10.55
CA ARG A 9 -9.42 3.73 11.42
C ARG A 9 -8.86 4.84 10.52
N PRO A 10 -9.13 6.12 10.84
CA PRO A 10 -8.48 7.22 10.14
C PRO A 10 -6.97 7.04 10.24
N VAL A 11 -6.29 7.22 9.11
CA VAL A 11 -4.83 7.10 9.03
C VAL A 11 -4.22 8.14 9.96
N PRO A 12 -3.38 7.74 10.94
CA PRO A 12 -2.72 8.70 11.81
C PRO A 12 -1.88 9.67 10.98
N ASP A 13 -1.98 10.98 11.25
CA ASP A 13 -1.23 12.01 10.52
C ASP A 13 0.30 11.78 10.52
N ALA A 14 0.81 11.09 11.54
CA ALA A 14 2.24 10.78 11.68
C ALA A 14 2.70 9.56 10.86
N LEU A 15 1.78 8.74 10.35
CA LEU A 15 2.11 7.47 9.70
C LEU A 15 2.89 7.63 8.39
N PRO A 16 2.52 8.56 7.48
CA PRO A 16 3.31 8.78 6.26
C PRO A 16 4.75 9.22 6.57
N ALA A 17 4.94 10.05 7.59
CA ALA A 17 6.27 10.49 8.03
C ALA A 17 7.09 9.33 8.60
N SER A 18 6.47 8.45 9.40
CA SER A 18 7.13 7.25 9.94
C SER A 18 7.52 6.26 8.84
N LEU A 19 6.67 6.06 7.83
CA LEU A 19 6.97 5.20 6.68
C LEU A 19 8.15 5.76 5.87
N SER A 20 8.20 7.07 5.69
CA SER A 20 9.29 7.76 4.98
C SER A 20 10.66 7.62 5.64
N ALA A 21 10.71 7.33 6.94
CA ALA A 21 11.96 7.07 7.66
C ALA A 21 12.54 5.68 7.36
N THR A 22 11.76 4.78 6.77
CA THR A 22 12.19 3.44 6.37
C THR A 22 13.04 3.52 5.10
N PRO A 23 14.29 3.04 5.10
CA PRO A 23 15.11 3.00 3.89
C PRO A 23 14.41 2.24 2.75
N GLY A 24 14.38 2.83 1.56
CA GLY A 24 13.74 2.25 0.38
C GLY A 24 12.23 2.52 0.27
N VAL A 25 11.63 3.24 1.23
CA VAL A 25 10.25 3.74 1.13
C VAL A 25 10.25 5.20 0.65
N ARG A 26 9.39 5.54 -0.31
CA ARG A 26 9.21 6.90 -0.82
C ARG A 26 7.73 7.26 -0.92
N PRO A 27 7.25 8.33 -0.25
CA PRO A 27 5.90 8.83 -0.46
C PRO A 27 5.72 9.40 -1.86
N THR A 28 4.52 9.24 -2.41
CA THR A 28 4.12 9.85 -3.68
C THR A 28 2.69 10.40 -3.58
N ASP A 29 2.32 11.27 -4.53
CA ASP A 29 0.96 11.83 -4.65
C ASP A 29 0.04 11.00 -5.56
N ALA A 30 0.46 9.79 -5.97
CA ALA A 30 -0.25 8.98 -6.95
C ALA A 30 -1.60 8.49 -6.42
N THR A 31 -2.61 8.49 -7.30
CA THR A 31 -3.95 7.94 -7.06
C THR A 31 -4.04 6.51 -7.56
N PHE A 32 -5.11 5.77 -7.22
CA PHE A 32 -5.32 4.45 -7.84
C PHE A 32 -5.57 4.56 -9.36
N ALA A 33 -6.11 5.67 -9.85
CA ALA A 33 -6.18 5.93 -11.29
C ALA A 33 -4.79 6.05 -11.94
N ASP A 34 -3.78 6.59 -11.26
CA ASP A 34 -2.41 6.65 -11.77
C ASP A 34 -1.74 5.26 -11.77
N LEU A 35 -2.16 4.38 -10.87
CA LEU A 35 -1.57 3.05 -10.65
C LEU A 35 -2.27 1.92 -11.41
N THR A 36 -3.38 2.18 -12.09
CA THR A 36 -4.16 1.15 -12.80
C THR A 36 -4.17 1.38 -14.32
N THR A 37 -4.20 0.30 -15.09
CA THR A 37 -4.28 0.41 -16.57
C THR A 37 -5.60 1.04 -17.03
N LEU A 38 -6.70 0.79 -16.32
CA LEU A 38 -8.02 1.35 -16.62
C LEU A 38 -8.17 2.82 -16.22
N ARG A 39 -7.21 3.37 -15.46
CA ARG A 39 -7.24 4.75 -14.94
C ARG A 39 -8.48 5.03 -14.09
N VAL A 40 -8.84 4.09 -13.23
CA VAL A 40 -9.98 4.19 -12.32
C VAL A 40 -9.50 3.99 -10.89
N GLY A 41 -10.13 4.72 -9.96
CA GLY A 41 -9.93 4.58 -8.52
C GLY A 41 -9.59 5.91 -7.85
N GLY A 42 -10.06 6.07 -6.62
CA GLY A 42 -9.95 7.31 -5.86
C GLY A 42 -8.54 7.61 -5.35
N ARG A 43 -8.43 8.71 -4.60
CA ARG A 43 -7.19 9.10 -3.92
C ARG A 43 -7.07 8.36 -2.60
N PRO A 44 -6.04 7.50 -2.40
CA PRO A 44 -5.81 6.89 -1.11
C PRO A 44 -5.41 7.95 -0.06
N ALA A 45 -5.48 7.56 1.22
CA ALA A 45 -5.00 8.38 2.33
C ALA A 45 -3.51 8.74 2.18
N ALA A 46 -2.73 7.80 1.66
CA ALA A 46 -1.33 7.97 1.30
C ALA A 46 -0.92 6.94 0.25
N THR A 47 0.09 7.27 -0.53
CA THR A 47 0.77 6.33 -1.43
C THR A 47 2.25 6.29 -1.09
N VAL A 48 2.79 5.07 -0.95
CA VAL A 48 4.22 4.85 -0.72
C VAL A 48 4.75 3.83 -1.71
N GLU A 49 5.87 4.15 -2.33
CA GLU A 49 6.65 3.25 -3.19
C GLU A 49 7.74 2.57 -2.36
N CYS A 50 7.87 1.26 -2.52
CA CYS A 50 8.86 0.42 -1.85
C CYS A 50 9.80 -0.16 -2.90
N ALA A 51 11.08 0.24 -2.85
CA ALA A 51 12.09 -0.16 -3.83
C ALA A 51 12.69 -1.56 -3.58
N THR A 52 12.50 -2.11 -2.38
CA THR A 52 13.08 -3.39 -1.97
C THR A 52 12.06 -4.25 -1.23
N PRO A 53 12.25 -5.59 -1.18
CA PRO A 53 11.42 -6.48 -0.37
C PRO A 53 11.38 -6.12 1.11
N ASP A 54 12.52 -5.74 1.71
CA ASP A 54 12.59 -5.28 3.10
C ASP A 54 11.78 -3.99 3.34
N ALA A 55 11.85 -3.03 2.42
CA ALA A 55 11.06 -1.80 2.50
C ALA A 55 9.56 -2.12 2.45
N LEU A 56 9.15 -3.00 1.53
CA LEU A 56 7.77 -3.46 1.41
C LEU A 56 7.29 -4.16 2.69
N ALA A 57 8.05 -5.11 3.22
CA ALA A 57 7.71 -5.83 4.44
C ALA A 57 7.62 -4.91 5.66
N SER A 58 8.55 -3.96 5.78
CA SER A 58 8.57 -2.96 6.87
C SER A 58 7.37 -2.01 6.79
N ALA A 59 7.02 -1.55 5.59
CA ALA A 59 5.86 -0.69 5.37
C ALA A 59 4.56 -1.42 5.74
N VAL A 60 4.35 -2.63 5.24
CA VAL A 60 3.18 -3.47 5.54
C VAL A 60 3.06 -3.70 7.05
N ARG A 61 4.16 -4.14 7.71
CA ARG A 61 4.17 -4.37 9.16
C ARG A 61 3.81 -3.10 9.95
N SER A 62 4.33 -1.94 9.56
CA SER A 62 4.04 -0.67 10.24
C SER A 62 2.57 -0.28 10.12
N LEU A 63 1.97 -0.50 8.94
CA LEU A 63 0.55 -0.24 8.69
C LEU A 63 -0.35 -1.22 9.46
N ASP A 64 0.01 -2.50 9.49
CA ASP A 64 -0.69 -3.55 10.24
C ASP A 64 -0.64 -3.30 11.75
N ASP A 65 0.53 -2.94 12.29
CA ASP A 65 0.70 -2.62 13.71
C ASP A 65 -0.12 -1.38 14.11
N ALA A 66 -0.25 -0.41 13.21
CA ALA A 66 -1.15 0.73 13.35
C ALA A 66 -2.63 0.38 13.07
N GLY A 67 -2.89 -0.83 12.56
CA GLY A 67 -4.10 -1.32 11.90
C GLY A 67 -4.81 -0.27 11.07
N VAL A 68 -4.03 0.24 10.12
CA VAL A 68 -4.44 1.09 9.01
C VAL A 68 -4.65 0.19 7.79
N PRO A 69 -5.82 0.25 7.14
CA PRO A 69 -6.06 -0.53 5.93
C PRO A 69 -5.04 -0.21 4.85
N LEU A 70 -4.51 -1.24 4.20
CA LEU A 70 -3.55 -1.10 3.11
C LEU A 70 -3.92 -1.95 1.91
N LEU A 71 -3.48 -1.51 0.73
CA LEU A 71 -3.53 -2.29 -0.51
C LEU A 71 -2.15 -2.32 -1.13
N VAL A 72 -1.57 -3.51 -1.27
CA VAL A 72 -0.32 -3.70 -1.99
C VAL A 72 -0.59 -3.71 -3.49
N VAL A 73 0.11 -2.87 -4.23
CA VAL A 73 -0.04 -2.72 -5.69
C VAL A 73 1.28 -3.08 -6.37
N GLY A 74 1.23 -4.05 -7.29
CA GLY A 74 2.32 -4.35 -8.23
C GLY A 74 2.16 -3.52 -9.51
N GLY A 75 2.10 -4.18 -10.66
CA GLY A 75 1.90 -3.51 -11.96
C GLY A 75 0.47 -3.02 -12.25
N GLY A 76 -0.50 -3.23 -11.36
CA GLY A 76 -1.85 -2.66 -11.44
C GLY A 76 -2.72 -3.07 -12.64
N SER A 77 -2.32 -4.06 -13.44
CA SER A 77 -2.99 -4.43 -14.70
C SER A 77 -4.31 -5.18 -14.55
N ASN A 78 -4.57 -5.74 -13.36
CA ASN A 78 -5.78 -6.51 -13.05
C ASN A 78 -6.55 -5.93 -11.85
N LEU A 79 -6.40 -4.63 -11.60
CA LEU A 79 -7.02 -3.97 -10.46
C LEU A 79 -8.15 -3.04 -10.93
N VAL A 80 -9.31 -3.14 -10.27
CA VAL A 80 -10.42 -2.19 -10.38
C VAL A 80 -10.71 -1.70 -8.96
N VAL A 81 -10.44 -0.43 -8.69
CA VAL A 81 -10.64 0.17 -7.37
C VAL A 81 -11.79 1.18 -7.46
N GLY A 82 -12.69 1.17 -6.47
CA GLY A 82 -13.73 2.19 -6.34
C GLY A 82 -13.17 3.55 -5.90
N ASP A 83 -14.04 4.56 -5.81
CA ASP A 83 -13.64 5.90 -5.41
C ASP A 83 -13.58 6.10 -3.88
N GLU A 84 -14.29 5.30 -3.10
CA GLU A 84 -14.32 5.38 -1.63
C GLU A 84 -13.10 4.67 -1.02
N VAL A 85 -11.96 5.37 -0.98
CA VAL A 85 -10.65 4.83 -0.55
C VAL A 85 -9.90 5.72 0.45
N ASP A 86 -10.54 6.73 1.02
CA ASP A 86 -9.90 7.77 1.85
C ASP A 86 -9.22 7.25 3.13
N GLY A 87 -9.51 6.00 3.55
CA GLY A 87 -8.87 5.32 4.69
C GLY A 87 -7.79 4.31 4.31
N LEU A 88 -7.50 4.16 3.01
CA LEU A 88 -6.61 3.12 2.49
C LEU A 88 -5.23 3.70 2.18
N VAL A 89 -4.16 2.99 2.54
CA VAL A 89 -2.80 3.30 2.10
C VAL A 89 -2.42 2.41 0.92
N ALA A 90 -2.00 3.00 -0.19
CA ALA A 90 -1.46 2.28 -1.33
C ALA A 90 0.04 2.01 -1.12
N VAL A 91 0.43 0.73 -1.10
CA VAL A 91 1.83 0.29 -0.96
C VAL A 91 2.30 -0.28 -2.28
N VAL A 92 3.08 0.48 -3.03
CA VAL A 92 3.48 0.13 -4.40
C VAL A 92 4.84 -0.55 -4.40
N ALA A 93 4.91 -1.78 -4.89
CA ALA A 93 6.18 -2.49 -5.05
C ALA A 93 6.86 -2.06 -6.36
N VAL A 94 7.96 -1.32 -6.27
CA VAL A 94 8.77 -0.84 -7.40
C VAL A 94 10.15 -1.47 -7.35
N THR A 95 10.21 -2.78 -7.56
CA THR A 95 11.48 -3.52 -7.59
C THR A 95 11.83 -3.96 -9.00
N ASP A 96 13.10 -3.81 -9.36
CA ASP A 96 13.69 -4.46 -10.55
C ASP A 96 14.15 -5.90 -10.21
N GLU A 97 14.19 -6.25 -8.92
CA GLU A 97 14.62 -7.57 -8.47
C GLU A 97 13.48 -8.58 -8.59
N GLN A 98 13.80 -9.72 -9.21
CA GLN A 98 12.88 -10.86 -9.21
C GLN A 98 12.77 -11.41 -7.78
N PRO A 99 11.56 -11.64 -7.24
CA PRO A 99 11.42 -12.27 -5.94
C PRO A 99 12.08 -13.64 -5.95
N THR A 100 12.88 -13.95 -4.93
CA THR A 100 13.42 -15.29 -4.75
C THR A 100 12.31 -16.18 -4.19
N VAL A 101 11.95 -17.25 -4.90
CA VAL A 101 10.97 -18.22 -4.40
C VAL A 101 11.60 -18.97 -3.23
N VAL A 102 11.01 -18.83 -2.05
CA VAL A 102 11.45 -19.53 -0.85
C VAL A 102 10.54 -20.75 -0.66
N GLY A 103 11.05 -21.94 -0.98
CA GLY A 103 10.32 -23.21 -0.81
C GLY A 103 9.89 -23.90 -2.09
N GLU A 104 10.83 -24.17 -3.01
CA GLU A 104 10.66 -25.24 -4.00
C GLU A 104 11.27 -26.53 -3.45
N ASP A 105 10.57 -27.17 -2.51
CA ASP A 105 10.77 -28.57 -2.12
C ASP A 105 9.42 -29.31 -2.17
#